data_AF-A0A1Q7ULZ2-F1
#
_entry.id   AF-A0A1Q7ULZ2-F1
#
_cell.length_a   1.000
_cell.length_b   1.000
_cell.length_c   1.000
_cell.angle_alpha   90.00
_cell.angle_beta   90.00
_cell.angle_gamma   90.00
#
_symmetry.space_group_name_H-M   'P 1'
#
loop_
_entity.id
_entity.type
_entity.pdbx_description
1 polymer ?
#
loop_
_entity_poly.entity_id
_entity_poly.type
_entity_poly.pdbx_seq_one_letter_code
_entity_poly.pdbx_strand_id
1 'polypeptide(L)'
;MPRRFAFSAAVELVTRRLGWATCVGQPGAGRQPKAVFSTADGGRTWRRRGDLSWSGYVWGSAFACDDFGLVWESRGTLYVTRDGSDHWNGRTDVAMPEIDVGGGGAAFAGGRGLVFLSRGDRPARLLATRDFGRTWRVVHHWP
;
A
#
# COMPACT_ATOMS: atom_id res chain seq x y z
N MET A 1 -6.69 -3.96 24.61
CA MET A 1 -7.61 -2.94 24.06
C MET A 1 -7.88 -3.25 22.60
N PRO A 2 -9.12 -3.17 22.09
CA PRO A 2 -9.39 -3.41 20.67
C PRO A 2 -8.68 -2.35 19.81
N ARG A 3 -7.96 -2.80 18.77
CA ARG A 3 -7.22 -1.92 17.86
C ARG A 3 -8.22 -1.01 17.12
N ARG A 4 -8.17 0.31 17.38
CA ARG A 4 -9.04 1.28 16.74
C ARG A 4 -8.43 1.76 15.42
N PHE A 5 -8.91 1.22 14.30
CA PHE A 5 -8.55 1.66 12.94
C PHE A 5 -9.63 2.59 12.37
N ALA A 6 -10.05 3.59 13.14
CA ALA A 6 -11.23 4.42 12.85
C ALA A 6 -10.87 5.90 12.59
N PHE A 7 -9.61 6.22 12.32
CA PHE A 7 -9.19 7.60 12.07
C PHE A 7 -9.38 7.99 10.61
N SER A 8 -8.94 7.15 9.68
CA SER A 8 -9.10 7.35 8.23
C SER A 8 -8.99 6.00 7.50
N ALA A 9 -9.40 5.96 6.24
CA ALA A 9 -9.21 4.80 5.37
C ALA A 9 -9.06 5.23 3.90
N ALA A 10 -8.25 4.48 3.15
CA ALA A 10 -8.36 4.41 1.70
C ALA A 10 -9.28 3.22 1.36
N VAL A 11 -10.24 3.43 0.46
CA VAL A 11 -11.21 2.39 0.06
C VAL A 11 -11.30 2.36 -1.46
N GLU A 12 -11.22 1.16 -2.04
CA GLU A 12 -11.39 0.96 -3.47
C GLU A 12 -12.19 -0.31 -3.80
N LEU A 13 -12.96 -0.24 -4.88
CA LEU A 13 -13.58 -1.41 -5.51
C LEU A 13 -12.89 -1.63 -6.85
N VAL A 14 -12.14 -2.74 -6.97
CA VAL A 14 -11.43 -3.09 -8.22
C VAL A 14 -12.38 -3.72 -9.23
N THR A 15 -13.48 -4.30 -8.75
CA THR A 15 -14.64 -4.70 -9.56
C THR A 15 -15.92 -4.31 -8.84
N ARG A 16 -17.09 -4.56 -9.44
CA ARG A 16 -18.39 -4.32 -8.77
C ARG A 16 -18.59 -5.09 -7.46
N ARG A 17 -17.84 -6.17 -7.22
CA ARG A 17 -17.98 -7.03 -6.04
C ARG A 17 -16.73 -7.06 -5.15
N LEU A 18 -15.56 -6.98 -5.77
CA LEU A 18 -14.27 -7.13 -5.11
C LEU A 18 -13.66 -5.77 -4.80
N GLY A 19 -13.19 -5.58 -3.57
CA GLY A 19 -12.53 -4.35 -3.16
C GLY A 19 -11.78 -4.47 -1.84
N TRP A 20 -11.06 -3.41 -1.51
CA TRP A 20 -10.19 -3.35 -0.34
C TRP A 20 -10.36 -2.04 0.41
N ALA A 21 -10.06 -2.08 1.70
CA ALA A 21 -9.97 -0.93 2.57
C ALA A 21 -8.67 -1.01 3.38
N THR A 22 -7.86 0.03 3.31
CA THR A 22 -6.68 0.22 4.17
C THR A 22 -7.06 1.21 5.26
N CYS A 23 -7.38 0.68 6.44
CA CYS A 23 -7.84 1.48 7.58
C CYS A 23 -6.67 1.83 8.50
N VAL A 24 -6.67 3.06 9.00
CA VAL A 24 -5.62 3.55 9.91
C VAL A 24 -6.20 4.06 11.22
N GLY A 25 -5.41 3.92 12.27
CA GLY A 25 -5.64 4.56 13.57
C GLY A 25 -5.07 5.98 13.61
N GLN A 26 -5.26 6.65 14.74
CA GLN A 26 -4.70 7.97 14.99
C GLN A 26 -3.16 7.91 14.92
N PRO A 27 -2.50 8.75 14.09
CA PRO A 27 -1.05 8.76 14.00
C PRO A 27 -0.42 9.48 15.20
N GLY A 28 0.81 9.12 15.55
CA GLY A 28 1.60 9.80 16.57
C GLY A 28 3.02 9.24 16.68
N ALA A 29 4.00 10.12 16.91
CA ALA A 29 5.40 9.77 17.17
C ALA A 29 6.02 8.76 16.17
N GLY A 30 5.75 8.93 14.86
CA GLY A 30 6.25 8.07 13.79
C GLY A 30 5.51 6.74 13.66
N ARG A 31 4.38 6.57 14.37
CA ARG A 31 3.61 5.34 14.42
C ARG A 31 2.14 5.57 14.09
N GLN A 32 1.54 4.60 13.41
CA GLN A 32 0.13 4.55 13.07
C GLN A 32 -0.31 3.09 12.97
N PRO A 33 -1.25 2.63 13.83
CA PRO A 33 -1.88 1.34 13.65
C PRO A 33 -2.56 1.28 12.28
N LYS A 34 -2.37 0.20 11.52
CA LYS A 34 -3.05 0.03 10.23
C LYS A 34 -3.32 -1.42 9.89
N ALA A 35 -4.44 -1.65 9.24
CA ALA A 35 -4.92 -2.95 8.84
C ALA A 35 -5.62 -2.89 7.48
N VAL A 36 -5.53 -3.98 6.73
CA VAL A 36 -6.20 -4.13 5.44
C VAL A 36 -7.39 -5.06 5.56
N PHE A 37 -8.47 -4.69 4.89
CA PHE A 37 -9.70 -5.44 4.78
C PHE A 37 -10.06 -5.63 3.31
N SER A 38 -10.81 -6.68 3.00
CA SER A 38 -11.36 -6.92 1.67
C SER A 38 -12.86 -7.19 1.72
N THR A 39 -13.55 -6.89 0.64
CA THR A 39 -14.92 -7.31 0.36
C THR A 39 -14.96 -8.13 -0.93
N ALA A 40 -15.88 -9.08 -1.00
CA ALA A 40 -16.17 -9.86 -2.22
C ALA A 40 -17.67 -9.81 -2.61
N ASP A 41 -18.45 -8.98 -1.92
CA ASP A 41 -19.90 -8.87 -2.09
C ASP A 41 -20.37 -7.42 -2.35
N GLY A 42 -19.46 -6.59 -2.85
CA GLY A 42 -19.72 -5.18 -3.20
C GLY A 42 -19.77 -4.26 -1.99
N GLY A 43 -19.04 -4.60 -0.92
CA GLY A 43 -18.93 -3.78 0.30
C GLY A 43 -20.01 -4.06 1.33
N ARG A 44 -20.83 -5.12 1.17
CA ARG A 44 -21.83 -5.50 2.18
C ARG A 44 -21.17 -6.11 3.40
N THR A 45 -20.13 -6.91 3.20
CA THR A 45 -19.31 -7.45 4.29
C THR A 45 -17.82 -7.23 4.01
N TRP A 46 -17.06 -7.02 5.09
CA TRP A 46 -15.63 -6.75 5.07
C TRP A 46 -14.91 -7.74 5.96
N ARG A 47 -13.88 -8.40 5.41
CA ARG A 47 -13.03 -9.35 6.13
C ARG A 47 -11.66 -8.77 6.31
N ARG A 48 -11.13 -8.88 7.52
CA ARG A 48 -9.77 -8.45 7.84
C ARG A 48 -8.76 -9.40 7.21
N ARG A 49 -7.75 -8.86 6.52
CA ARG A 49 -6.73 -9.62 5.79
C ARG A 49 -5.37 -9.58 6.44
N GLY A 50 -5.02 -8.46 7.06
CA GLY A 50 -3.75 -8.39 7.78
C GLY A 50 -3.54 -7.07 8.50
N ASP A 51 -2.47 -7.05 9.30
CA ASP A 51 -1.87 -5.84 9.86
C ASP A 51 -0.60 -5.49 9.11
N LEU A 52 -0.31 -4.20 9.00
CA LEU A 52 1.04 -3.75 8.64
C LEU A 52 1.79 -3.32 9.92
N SER A 53 3.11 -3.13 9.80
CA SER A 53 3.91 -2.57 10.90
C SER A 53 3.33 -1.27 11.38
N TRP A 54 3.38 -0.93 12.66
CA TRP A 54 2.89 0.38 13.10
C TRP A 54 3.80 1.54 12.69
N SER A 55 5.02 1.28 12.24
CA SER A 55 5.95 2.36 11.83
C SER A 55 5.48 3.05 10.56
N GLY A 56 5.67 4.36 10.46
CA GLY A 56 5.28 5.14 9.28
C GLY A 56 3.78 5.42 9.19
N TYR A 57 3.39 6.17 8.17
CA TYR A 57 2.02 6.64 7.95
C TYR A 57 1.54 6.28 6.54
N VAL A 58 0.40 5.60 6.42
CA VAL A 58 -0.20 5.28 5.12
C VAL A 58 -0.58 6.55 4.41
N TRP A 59 -0.17 6.66 3.16
CA TRP A 59 -0.57 7.74 2.25
C TRP A 59 -1.50 7.25 1.15
N GLY A 60 -1.45 5.97 0.79
CA GLY A 60 -2.41 5.39 -0.11
C GLY A 60 -2.19 3.91 -0.37
N SER A 61 -3.09 3.33 -1.14
CA SER A 61 -3.07 1.95 -1.56
C SER A 61 -3.64 1.78 -2.96
N ALA A 62 -3.27 0.68 -3.61
CA ALA A 62 -3.79 0.28 -4.92
C ALA A 62 -3.85 -1.26 -4.99
N PHE A 63 -4.99 -1.80 -5.40
CA PHE A 63 -5.26 -3.23 -5.50
C PHE A 63 -5.69 -3.63 -6.91
N ALA A 64 -5.40 -4.87 -7.30
CA ALA A 64 -5.86 -5.50 -8.52
C ALA A 64 -6.84 -6.64 -8.24
N CYS A 65 -7.53 -7.13 -9.27
CA CYS A 65 -8.52 -8.20 -9.12
C CYS A 65 -7.92 -9.60 -8.95
N ASP A 66 -6.61 -9.75 -9.10
CA ASP A 66 -5.85 -10.99 -8.95
C ASP A 66 -4.97 -10.97 -7.69
N ASP A 67 -5.49 -10.35 -6.62
CA ASP A 67 -4.91 -10.38 -5.28
C ASP A 67 -3.56 -9.65 -5.10
N PHE A 68 -3.07 -8.99 -6.16
CA PHE A 68 -1.93 -8.07 -6.10
C PHE A 68 -2.34 -6.75 -5.43
N GLY A 69 -1.53 -6.29 -4.47
CA GLY A 69 -1.80 -5.05 -3.76
C GLY A 69 -0.54 -4.32 -3.33
N LEU A 70 -0.65 -2.99 -3.31
CA LEU A 70 0.38 -2.05 -2.90
C LEU A 70 -0.18 -1.14 -1.81
N VAL A 71 0.61 -0.87 -0.76
CA VAL A 71 0.35 0.20 0.21
C VAL A 71 1.62 1.01 0.36
N TRP A 72 1.56 2.32 0.13
CA TRP A 72 2.71 3.21 0.25
C TRP A 72 2.54 4.20 1.40
N GLU A 73 3.66 4.61 1.96
CA GLU A 73 3.71 5.33 3.21
C GLU A 73 4.64 6.55 3.13
N SER A 74 4.45 7.48 4.07
CA SER A 74 5.50 8.40 4.50
C SER A 74 6.16 7.85 5.76
N ARG A 75 7.48 8.06 5.91
CA ARG A 75 8.30 7.58 7.04
C ARG A 75 8.32 6.06 7.25
N GLY A 76 7.55 5.30 6.47
CA GLY A 76 7.53 3.85 6.43
C GLY A 76 8.03 3.32 5.10
N THR A 77 7.55 2.15 4.68
CA THR A 77 8.02 1.49 3.46
C THR A 77 6.88 1.23 2.48
N LEU A 78 7.21 0.62 1.34
CA LEU A 78 6.24 0.08 0.41
C LEU A 78 5.86 -1.34 0.86
N TYR A 79 4.58 -1.59 1.08
CA TYR A 79 4.07 -2.93 1.33
C TYR A 79 3.50 -3.55 0.07
N VAL A 80 3.80 -4.83 -0.13
CA VAL A 80 3.34 -5.63 -1.27
C VAL A 80 2.67 -6.91 -0.77
N THR A 81 1.48 -7.18 -1.29
CA THR A 81 0.81 -8.49 -1.17
C THR A 81 0.59 -9.09 -2.56
N ARG A 82 0.49 -10.41 -2.61
CA ARG A 82 0.29 -11.20 -3.84
C ARG A 82 -0.71 -12.34 -3.63
N ASP A 83 -1.39 -12.34 -2.49
CA ASP A 83 -2.14 -13.47 -1.94
C ASP A 83 -3.36 -13.01 -1.15
N GLY A 84 -4.03 -11.97 -1.64
CA GLY A 84 -5.32 -11.54 -1.12
C GLY A 84 -5.18 -10.70 0.14
N SER A 85 -3.99 -10.10 0.34
CA SER A 85 -3.62 -9.34 1.53
C SER A 85 -3.46 -10.17 2.81
N ASP A 86 -3.37 -11.49 2.70
CA ASP A 86 -3.15 -12.39 3.83
C ASP A 86 -1.69 -12.29 4.31
N HIS A 87 -0.73 -12.07 3.39
CA HIS A 87 0.65 -11.73 3.72
C HIS A 87 1.10 -10.41 3.09
N TRP A 88 1.86 -9.63 3.86
CA TRP A 88 2.41 -8.34 3.45
C TRP A 88 3.92 -8.31 3.60
N ASN A 89 4.60 -8.00 2.50
CA ASN A 89 6.05 -7.87 2.46
C ASN A 89 6.43 -6.39 2.43
N GLY A 90 7.15 -5.92 3.45
CA GLY A 90 7.77 -4.59 3.42
C GLY A 90 8.97 -4.60 2.48
N ARG A 91 8.97 -3.69 1.50
CA ARG A 91 10.00 -3.55 0.46
C ARG A 91 10.91 -2.36 0.76
N THR A 92 11.71 -2.51 1.80
CA THR A 92 12.70 -1.49 2.22
C THR A 92 13.82 -1.31 1.19
N ASP A 93 14.01 -2.27 0.29
CA ASP A 93 14.87 -2.19 -0.88
C ASP A 93 14.32 -1.28 -1.99
N VAL A 94 13.01 -1.03 -2.00
CA VAL A 94 12.31 -0.20 -3.00
C VAL A 94 12.02 1.19 -2.43
N ALA A 95 11.48 1.25 -1.21
CA ALA A 95 11.19 2.49 -0.49
C ALA A 95 11.78 2.41 0.91
N MET A 96 12.86 3.17 1.14
CA MET A 96 13.58 3.18 2.40
C MET A 96 12.83 4.03 3.43
N PRO A 97 12.53 3.50 4.63
CA PRO A 97 11.89 4.26 5.69
C PRO A 97 12.62 5.56 6.02
N GLU A 98 11.85 6.57 6.43
CA GLU A 98 12.32 7.94 6.74
C GLU A 98 12.95 8.72 5.58
N ILE A 99 13.18 8.10 4.42
CA ILE A 99 13.88 8.71 3.30
C ILE A 99 13.01 8.80 2.06
N ASP A 100 12.37 7.70 1.67
CA ASP A 100 11.44 7.68 0.55
C ASP A 100 10.01 7.91 1.05
N VAL A 101 9.28 8.79 0.37
CA VAL A 101 7.89 9.12 0.67
C VAL A 101 7.04 8.72 -0.52
N GLY A 102 6.08 7.82 -0.30
CA GLY A 102 5.16 7.41 -1.35
C GLY A 102 4.16 8.50 -1.66
N GLY A 103 4.12 8.97 -2.90
CA GLY A 103 3.18 10.01 -3.35
C GLY A 103 2.05 9.51 -4.26
N GLY A 104 2.05 8.23 -4.62
CA GLY A 104 1.00 7.63 -5.44
C GLY A 104 1.37 6.24 -5.96
N GLY A 105 0.39 5.50 -6.45
CA GLY A 105 0.62 4.17 -7.02
C GLY A 105 -0.59 3.64 -7.77
N ALA A 106 -0.37 2.57 -8.53
CA ALA A 106 -1.40 1.84 -9.24
C ALA A 106 -1.03 0.35 -9.31
N ALA A 107 -2.02 -0.52 -9.19
CA ALA A 107 -1.88 -1.96 -9.33
C ALA A 107 -2.83 -2.46 -10.43
N PHE A 108 -2.34 -3.37 -11.26
CA PHE A 108 -3.08 -3.97 -12.36
C PHE A 108 -2.93 -5.49 -12.30
N ALA A 109 -3.94 -6.19 -12.82
CA ALA A 109 -3.87 -7.63 -12.98
C ALA A 109 -2.68 -8.06 -13.85
N GLY A 110 -2.19 -9.27 -13.63
CA GLY A 110 -0.95 -9.78 -14.20
C GLY A 110 0.31 -9.26 -13.49
N GLY A 111 0.18 -8.77 -12.25
CA GLY A 111 1.31 -8.35 -11.43
C GLY A 111 2.02 -7.08 -11.88
N ARG A 112 1.37 -6.24 -12.69
CA ARG A 112 1.91 -4.96 -13.13
C ARG A 112 1.56 -3.88 -12.10
N GLY A 113 2.55 -3.12 -11.67
CA GLY A 113 2.35 -2.04 -10.69
C GLY A 113 3.24 -0.85 -10.94
N LEU A 114 2.81 0.31 -10.45
CA LEU A 114 3.54 1.56 -10.45
C LEU A 114 3.54 2.14 -9.04
N VAL A 115 4.65 2.76 -8.63
CA VAL A 115 4.73 3.56 -7.42
C VAL A 115 5.57 4.81 -7.69
N PHE A 116 5.04 5.96 -7.28
CA PHE A 116 5.76 7.23 -7.28
C PHE A 116 6.33 7.47 -5.88
N LEU A 117 7.65 7.66 -5.82
CA LEU A 117 8.39 7.94 -4.60
C LEU A 117 9.09 9.29 -4.73
N SER A 118 8.79 10.22 -3.83
CA SER A 118 9.60 11.42 -3.64
C SER A 118 10.66 11.18 -2.57
N ARG A 119 11.72 11.97 -2.61
CA ARG A 119 12.81 11.92 -1.64
C ARG A 119 13.29 13.37 -1.50
N GLY A 120 13.12 13.97 -0.32
CA GLY A 120 13.12 15.44 -0.16
C GLY A 120 14.18 16.23 -0.94
N ASP A 121 15.45 15.81 -0.90
CA ASP A 121 16.60 16.45 -1.55
C ASP A 121 17.06 15.78 -2.86
N ARG A 122 16.32 14.78 -3.35
CA ARG A 122 16.69 14.00 -4.54
C ARG A 122 15.54 13.96 -5.56
N PRO A 123 15.86 13.73 -6.84
CA PRO A 123 14.86 13.52 -7.88
C PRO A 123 13.81 12.48 -7.47
N ALA A 124 12.53 12.83 -7.63
CA ALA A 124 11.43 11.90 -7.45
C ALA A 124 11.48 10.82 -8.53
N ARG A 125 10.98 9.61 -8.22
CA ARG A 125 11.10 8.43 -9.08
C ARG A 125 9.75 7.77 -9.29
N LEU A 126 9.46 7.37 -10.52
CA LEU A 126 8.40 6.40 -10.81
C LEU A 126 9.06 5.04 -10.99
N LEU A 127 8.65 4.07 -10.19
CA LEU A 127 9.11 2.69 -10.29
C LEU A 127 7.98 1.82 -10.81
N ALA A 128 8.36 0.79 -11.57
CA ALA A 128 7.45 -0.18 -12.13
C ALA A 128 7.84 -1.60 -11.76
N THR A 129 6.84 -2.44 -11.51
CA THR A 129 6.96 -3.90 -11.43
C THR A 129 6.09 -4.55 -12.51
N ARG A 130 6.45 -5.78 -12.89
CA ARG A 130 5.70 -6.66 -13.81
C ARG A 130 5.56 -8.08 -13.28
N ASP A 131 5.95 -8.31 -12.03
CA ASP A 131 6.06 -9.63 -11.42
C ASP A 131 5.50 -9.65 -9.99
N PHE A 132 4.42 -8.90 -9.79
CA PHE A 132 3.73 -8.74 -8.50
C PHE A 132 4.61 -8.07 -7.44
N GLY A 133 5.49 -7.17 -7.84
CA GLY A 133 6.41 -6.47 -6.93
C GLY A 133 7.52 -7.35 -6.39
N ARG A 134 7.93 -8.41 -7.11
CA ARG A 134 9.16 -9.17 -6.79
C ARG A 134 10.39 -8.37 -7.15
N THR A 135 10.35 -7.75 -8.33
CA THR A 135 11.38 -6.85 -8.83
C THR A 135 10.78 -5.52 -9.24
N TRP A 136 11.62 -4.48 -9.15
CA TRP A 136 11.25 -3.10 -9.45
C TRP A 136 12.33 -2.46 -10.28
N ARG A 137 11.93 -1.60 -11.21
CA ARG A 137 12.83 -0.78 -12.00
C ARG A 137 12.34 0.66 -12.03
N VAL A 138 13.25 1.61 -11.98
CA VAL A 138 12.89 3.01 -12.21
C VAL A 138 12.57 3.18 -13.70
N VAL A 139 11.43 3.82 -13.98
CA VAL A 139 10.98 4.10 -15.35
C VAL A 139 10.95 5.59 -15.67
N HIS A 140 11.02 6.46 -14.65
CA HIS A 140 11.13 7.89 -14.84
C HIS A 140 11.69 8.60 -13.59
N HIS A 141 12.33 9.75 -13.81
CA HIS A 141 12.79 10.67 -12.76
C HIS A 141 12.26 12.07 -13.03
N TRP A 142 11.80 12.77 -11.99
CA TRP A 142 11.56 14.21 -12.03
C TRP A 142 12.66 14.93 -11.25
N PRO A 143 13.11 16.11 -11.74
CA PRO A 143 14.06 16.95 -11.01
C PRO A 143 13.64 17.23 -9.57
#